data_AF-A0A1A6FHJ7-F1
#
_entry.id   AF-A0A1A6FHJ7-F1
#
_cell.length_a   1.000
_cell.length_b   1.000
_cell.length_c   1.000
_cell.angle_alpha   90.00
_cell.angle_beta   90.00
_cell.angle_gamma   90.00
#
_symmetry.space_group_name_H-M   'P 1'
#
loop_
_entity.id
_entity.type
_entity.pdbx_description
1 polymer ?
#
loop_
_entity_poly.entity_id
_entity_poly.type
_entity_poly.pdbx_seq_one_letter_code
_entity_poly.pdbx_strand_id
1 'polypeptide(L)' 'MLTKAEAAHHCGRPVKRFEVECKVAPVKFPNGDTRYDVRDLDAWIDALKGGAAADADDIVRRLG' A
#
# COMPACT_ATOMS: atom_id res chain seq x y z
N MET A 1 -0.20 -13.71 -5.32
CA MET A 1 0.28 -13.28 -3.99
C MET A 1 1.80 -13.24 -4.00
N LEU A 2 2.37 -12.15 -3.48
CA LEU A 2 3.78 -11.81 -3.58
C LEU A 2 4.50 -12.10 -2.26
N THR A 3 5.77 -12.47 -2.31
CA THR A 3 6.65 -12.42 -1.13
C THR A 3 6.90 -10.96 -0.74
N LYS A 4 7.47 -10.74 0.45
CA LYS A 4 7.82 -9.39 0.91
C LYS A 4 8.76 -8.65 -0.05
N ALA A 5 9.73 -9.37 -0.65
CA ALA A 5 10.67 -8.79 -1.60
C ALA A 5 9.98 -8.40 -2.91
N GLU A 6 9.12 -9.28 -3.42
CA GLU A 6 8.34 -9.01 -4.64
C GLU A 6 7.32 -7.88 -4.41
N ALA A 7 6.67 -7.82 -3.25
CA ALA A 7 5.76 -6.75 -2.88
C ALA A 7 6.48 -5.39 -2.83
N ALA A 8 7.66 -5.33 -2.21
CA ALA A 8 8.46 -4.11 -2.18
C ALA A 8 8.89 -3.68 -3.59
N HIS A 9 9.34 -4.62 -4.42
CA HIS A 9 9.71 -4.35 -5.81
C HIS A 9 8.52 -3.87 -6.63
N HIS A 10 7.36 -4.50 -6.46
CA HIS A 10 6.11 -4.12 -7.12
C HIS A 10 5.68 -2.69 -6.75
N CYS A 11 5.86 -2.30 -5.49
CA CYS A 11 5.63 -0.93 -5.03
C CYS A 11 6.77 0.05 -5.40
N GLY A 12 7.79 -0.38 -6.14
CA GLY A 12 8.94 0.45 -6.53
C GLY A 12 9.81 0.92 -5.36
N ARG A 13 9.80 0.17 -4.24
CA ARG A 13 10.43 0.59 -2.98
C ARG A 13 11.46 -0.44 -2.48
N PRO A 14 12.50 0.00 -1.75
CA PRO A 14 13.43 -0.93 -1.12
C PRO A 14 12.74 -1.65 0.04
N VAL A 15 13.02 -2.95 0.20
CA VAL A 15 12.37 -3.86 1.17
C VAL A 15 12.36 -3.31 2.60
N LYS A 16 13.48 -2.71 3.04
CA LYS A 16 13.59 -2.11 4.39
C LYS A 16 12.59 -0.97 4.60
N ARG A 17 12.39 -0.15 3.58
CA ARG A 17 11.49 0.99 3.62
C ARG A 17 10.03 0.54 3.48
N PHE A 18 9.81 -0.45 2.63
CA PHE A 18 8.52 -1.12 2.49
C PHE A 18 8.04 -1.70 3.82
N GLU A 19 8.91 -2.35 4.61
CA GLU A 19 8.53 -2.89 5.92
C GLU A 19 8.04 -1.84 6.93
N VAL A 20 8.62 -0.63 6.89
CA VAL A 20 8.27 0.46 7.83
C VAL A 20 7.05 1.23 7.36
N GLU A 21 6.91 1.46 6.05
CA GLU A 21 5.86 2.32 5.49
C GLU A 21 4.61 1.54 5.05
N CYS A 22 4.76 0.29 4.65
CA CYS A 22 3.63 -0.53 4.20
C CYS A 22 2.78 -0.96 5.40
N LYS A 23 1.55 -0.47 5.45
CA LYS A 23 0.56 -0.84 6.47
C LYS A 23 -0.27 -2.07 6.09
N VAL A 24 -0.01 -2.67 4.93
CA VAL A 24 -0.73 -3.85 4.45
C VAL A 24 -0.33 -5.06 5.28
N ALA A 25 -1.31 -5.70 5.91
CA ALA A 25 -1.09 -6.92 6.69
C ALA A 25 -0.80 -8.09 5.74
N PRO A 26 0.28 -8.86 5.96
CA PRO A 26 0.57 -9.99 5.12
C PRO A 26 -0.34 -11.19 5.46
N VAL A 27 -0.79 -11.88 4.43
CA VAL A 27 -1.61 -13.10 4.50
C VAL A 27 -0.76 -14.24 5.03
N LYS A 28 -1.11 -14.74 6.22
CA LYS A 28 -0.50 -15.92 6.84
C LYS A 28 -1.20 -17.18 6.33
N PHE A 29 -0.46 -18.05 5.68
CA PHE A 29 -0.94 -19.35 5.25
C PHE A 29 -0.78 -20.39 6.36
N PRO A 30 -1.61 -21.45 6.37
CA PRO A 30 -1.53 -22.52 7.37
C PRO A 30 -0.23 -23.35 7.29
N ASN A 31 0.52 -23.23 6.19
CA ASN A 31 1.84 -23.85 6.01
C ASN A 31 2.99 -23.02 6.60
N GLY A 32 2.72 -21.85 7.20
CA GLY A 32 3.72 -20.95 7.77
C GLY A 32 4.24 -19.87 6.82
N ASP A 33 3.86 -19.90 5.54
CA ASP A 33 4.24 -18.85 4.59
C ASP A 33 3.48 -17.56 4.85
N THR A 34 4.15 -16.44 4.61
CA THR A 34 3.51 -15.12 4.65
C THR A 34 3.61 -14.47 3.28
N ARG A 35 2.48 -14.11 2.68
CA ARG A 35 2.43 -13.46 1.36
C ARG A 35 1.59 -12.20 1.40
N TYR A 36 1.91 -11.24 0.54
CA TYR A 36 1.13 -10.03 0.35
C TYR A 36 0.20 -10.21 -0.84
N ASP A 37 -1.05 -9.77 -0.70
CA ASP A 37 -1.96 -9.72 -1.82
C ASP A 37 -1.67 -8.48 -2.68
N VAL A 38 -1.68 -8.65 -4.01
CA VAL A 38 -1.41 -7.55 -4.94
C VAL A 38 -2.51 -6.51 -4.87
N ARG A 39 -3.76 -6.93 -4.69
CA ARG A 39 -4.91 -6.02 -4.64
C ARG A 39 -4.87 -5.15 -3.40
N ASP A 40 -4.45 -5.70 -2.25
CA ASP A 40 -4.25 -4.90 -1.04
C ASP A 40 -3.11 -3.88 -1.22
N LEU A 41 -2.03 -4.26 -1.90
CA LEU A 41 -0.92 -3.35 -2.21
C LEU A 41 -1.37 -2.24 -3.18
N ASP A 42 -2.10 -2.58 -4.24
CA ASP A 42 -2.67 -1.62 -5.18
C ASP A 42 -3.66 -0.69 -4.47
N ALA A 43 -4.55 -1.22 -3.63
CA ALA A 43 -5.48 -0.42 -2.85
C ALA A 43 -4.76 0.51 -1.87
N TRP A 44 -3.66 0.08 -1.25
CA TRP A 44 -2.83 0.93 -0.41
C TRP A 44 -2.15 2.05 -1.23
N ILE A 45 -1.59 1.73 -2.39
CA ILE A 45 -1.00 2.72 -3.31
C ILE A 45 -2.06 3.71 -3.79
N ASP A 46 -3.26 3.22 -4.12
CA ASP A 46 -4.38 4.04 -4.55
C ASP A 46 -4.88 4.94 -3.43
N ALA A 47 -4.97 4.43 -2.19
CA ALA A 47 -5.28 5.24 -1.01
C ALA A 47 -4.23 6.32 -0.74
N LEU A 48 -2.95 6.06 -1.01
CA LEU A 48 -1.89 7.10 -0.93
C LEU A 48 -2.08 8.19 -1.99
N LYS A 49 -2.60 7.86 -3.17
CA LYS A 49 -2.96 8.85 -4.22
C LYS A 49 -4.26 9.59 -3.88
N GLY A 50 -5.27 8.86 -3.41
CA GLY A 50 -6.58 9.38 -3.03
C GLY A 50 -6.55 10.25 -1.77
N GLY A 51 -5.59 10.01 -0.87
CA GLY A 51 -5.30 10.91 0.25
C GLY A 51 -4.95 12.32 -0.21
N ALA A 52 -4.32 12.49 -1.38
CA ALA A 52 -4.09 13.82 -1.96
C ALA A 52 -5.33 14.39 -2.67
N ALA A 53 -6.27 13.55 -3.09
CA ALA A 53 -7.50 13.98 -3.79
C ALA A 53 -8.59 14.43 -2.81
N ALA A 54 -8.71 13.80 -1.64
CA ALA A 54 -9.64 14.22 -0.60
C ALA A 54 -9.29 15.62 -0.07
N ASP A 55 -8.00 15.93 0.13
CA ASP A 55 -7.56 17.26 0.53
C ASP A 55 -7.76 18.30 -0.59
N ALA A 56 -7.60 17.93 -1.86
CA ALA A 56 -7.77 18.86 -2.98
C ALA A 56 -9.22 19.31 -3.18
N ASP A 57 -10.19 18.40 -3.10
CA ASP A 57 -11.62 18.73 -3.26
C ASP A 57 -12.16 19.51 -2.03
N ASP A 58 -11.69 19.20 -0.82
CA ASP A 58 -12.05 19.92 0.41
C ASP A 58 -11.45 21.34 0.45
N ILE A 59 -10.22 21.53 -0.05
CA ILE A 59 -9.60 22.86 -0.21
C ILE A 59 -10.37 23.72 -1.23
N VAL A 60 -10.77 23.16 -2.38
CA VAL A 60 -11.56 23.89 -3.39
C VAL A 60 -12.93 24.28 -2.84
N ARG A 61 -13.58 23.41 -2.07
CA ARG A 61 -14.87 23.70 -1.42
C ARG A 61 -14.79 24.78 -0.35
N ARG A 62 -13.65 24.95 0.32
CA ARG A 62 -13.46 25.95 1.39
C ARG A 62 -13.03 27.33 0.88
N LEU A 63 -12.68 27.44 -0.39
CA LEU A 63 -12.38 28.69 -1.09
C LEU A 63 -13.57 29.21 -1.94
N GLY A 64 -14.70 28.48 -1.94
CA GLY A 64 -15.95 28.86 -2.59
C GLY A 64 -16.91 29.58 -1.65
#